data_AF-A0A6A8QAL7-F1
#
_entry.id   AF-A0A6A8QAL7-F1
#
_cell.length_a   1.000
_cell.length_b   1.000
_cell.length_c   1.000
_cell.angle_alpha   90.00
_cell.angle_beta   90.00
_cell.angle_gamma   90.00
#
_symmetry.space_group_name_H-M   'P 1'
#
loop_
_entity.id
_entity.type
_entity.pdbx_description
1 polymer ?
#
loop_
_entity_poly.entity_id
_entity_poly.type
_entity_poly.pdbx_seq_one_letter_code
_entity_poly.pdbx_strand_id
1 'polypeptide(L)'
;MSGRETPRIFGFEVSPLTAQAVASLVATTPRGAGQGVGLVVTPNIQHVALLGRDPAFRAAYDAAAIVTCDGFPVHYYAKWRGCPSPGRVTGCDIAAGLMAEAGRLEGARLFFVLDQEASVTALRQWAARTGLDGRVATAIPPFGFERDPALCRALADAIRDHGTTILVMGVGAPKSEVFVHGYRDSLPDCWALCVGQAVRMYLGLTPHPPGMVKALNLEWLWRIVLEPKRMLARYVTSVGGFLLAVIRDLTH
;
A
#
# COMPACT_ATOMS: atom_id res chain seq x y z
N MET A 1 32.48 1.95 -14.60
CA MET A 1 31.75 2.55 -13.46
C MET A 1 31.28 1.39 -12.59
N SER A 2 31.88 1.23 -11.41
CA SER A 2 31.59 0.11 -10.48
C SER A 2 30.12 0.18 -10.06
N GLY A 3 29.32 -0.82 -10.43
CA GLY A 3 27.94 -0.98 -9.96
C GLY A 3 27.94 -1.23 -8.46
N ARG A 4 27.71 -0.19 -7.66
CA ARG A 4 27.40 -0.37 -6.24
C ARG A 4 26.00 -0.96 -6.16
N GLU A 5 25.90 -2.16 -5.60
CA GLU A 5 24.60 -2.74 -5.24
C GLU A 5 23.86 -1.75 -4.34
N THR A 6 22.57 -1.55 -4.62
CA THR A 6 21.73 -0.67 -3.80
C THR A 6 21.64 -1.26 -2.40
N PRO A 7 21.90 -0.48 -1.33
CA PRO A 7 21.81 -1.01 0.03
C PRO A 7 20.39 -1.52 0.33
N ARG A 8 20.31 -2.70 0.94
CA ARG A 8 19.05 -3.30 1.41
C ARG A 8 18.86 -3.02 2.89
N ILE A 9 17.61 -2.87 3.30
CA ILE A 9 17.20 -2.82 4.71
C ILE A 9 16.04 -3.78 4.93
N PHE A 10 16.05 -4.43 6.09
CA PHE A 10 15.09 -5.48 6.45
C PHE A 10 14.94 -6.55 5.36
N GLY A 11 15.99 -6.75 4.56
CA GLY A 11 16.01 -7.66 3.42
C GLY A 11 15.26 -7.21 2.17
N PHE A 12 14.87 -5.95 2.00
CA PHE A 12 14.32 -5.41 0.74
C PHE A 12 15.08 -4.15 0.27
N GLU A 13 14.96 -3.85 -1.02
CA GLU A 13 15.50 -2.62 -1.62
C GLU A 13 14.48 -1.49 -1.50
N VAL A 14 14.93 -0.32 -1.05
CA VAL A 14 14.08 0.87 -0.93
C VAL A 14 14.06 1.61 -2.26
N SER A 15 12.86 1.83 -2.78
CA SER A 15 12.62 2.59 -3.99
C SER A 15 13.04 4.05 -3.84
N PRO A 16 13.73 4.63 -4.85
CA PRO A 16 14.06 6.04 -4.89
C PRO A 16 12.89 6.93 -5.32
N LEU A 17 11.73 6.35 -5.62
CA LEU A 17 10.59 7.06 -6.19
C LEU A 17 9.82 7.83 -5.11
N THR A 18 9.45 9.08 -5.42
CA THR A 18 8.49 9.85 -4.63
C THR A 18 7.08 9.27 -4.80
N ALA A 19 6.14 9.65 -3.92
CA ALA A 19 4.74 9.24 -4.05
C ALA A 19 4.16 9.58 -5.43
N GLN A 20 4.46 10.78 -5.92
CA GLN A 20 4.03 11.25 -7.24
C GLN A 20 4.66 10.45 -8.38
N ALA A 21 5.93 10.08 -8.27
CA ALA A 21 6.61 9.27 -9.27
C ALA A 21 6.05 7.84 -9.32
N VAL A 22 5.74 7.24 -8.16
CA VAL A 22 5.06 5.93 -8.11
C VAL A 22 3.66 6.01 -8.74
N ALA A 23 2.86 7.01 -8.37
CA ALA A 23 1.53 7.22 -8.93
C ALA A 23 1.58 7.41 -10.47
N SER A 24 2.51 8.23 -10.94
CA SER A 24 2.72 8.48 -12.38
C SER A 24 3.16 7.21 -13.11
N LEU A 25 4.11 6.45 -12.55
CA LEU A 25 4.57 5.18 -13.11
C LEU A 25 3.41 4.19 -13.26
N VAL A 26 2.63 4.00 -12.20
CA VAL A 26 1.47 3.08 -12.19
C VAL A 26 0.40 3.50 -13.19
N ALA A 27 0.14 4.80 -13.31
CA ALA A 27 -0.85 5.33 -14.26
C ALA A 27 -0.41 5.20 -15.73
N THR A 28 0.88 5.41 -16.01
CA THR A 28 1.38 5.59 -17.39
C THR A 28 2.10 4.37 -17.96
N THR A 29 2.53 3.43 -17.11
CA THR A 29 3.30 2.26 -17.51
C THR A 29 2.55 1.00 -17.11
N PRO A 30 1.54 0.57 -17.89
CA PRO A 30 0.81 -0.66 -17.60
C PRO A 30 1.75 -1.87 -17.64
N ARG A 31 1.40 -2.92 -16.88
CA ARG A 31 2.18 -4.16 -16.86
C ARG A 31 1.94 -4.92 -18.16
N GLY A 32 3.03 -5.33 -18.81
CA GLY A 32 2.97 -6.08 -20.05
C GLY A 32 2.54 -7.54 -19.84
N ALA A 33 2.10 -8.19 -20.93
CA ALA A 33 1.71 -9.60 -20.90
C ALA A 33 2.83 -10.48 -20.31
N GLY A 34 2.49 -11.27 -19.29
CA GLY A 34 3.43 -12.20 -18.63
C GLY A 34 4.37 -11.55 -17.61
N GLN A 35 4.22 -10.25 -17.32
CA GLN A 35 4.99 -9.61 -16.24
C GLN A 35 4.46 -9.93 -14.84
N GLY A 36 3.24 -10.46 -14.74
CA GLY A 36 2.52 -10.72 -13.50
C GLY A 36 2.17 -9.44 -12.75
N VAL A 37 1.83 -9.61 -11.47
CA VAL A 37 1.49 -8.51 -10.59
C VAL A 37 2.73 -7.73 -10.15
N GLY A 38 2.71 -6.42 -10.36
CA GLY A 38 3.63 -5.47 -9.74
C GLY A 38 3.08 -4.99 -8.40
N LEU A 39 3.49 -5.63 -7.32
CA LEU A 39 3.04 -5.24 -5.97
C LEU A 39 3.82 -4.01 -5.48
N VAL A 40 3.08 -2.98 -5.03
CA VAL A 40 3.61 -1.78 -4.39
C VAL A 40 3.25 -1.79 -2.91
N VAL A 41 4.26 -1.69 -2.04
CA VAL A 41 4.10 -1.70 -0.58
C VAL A 41 4.78 -0.50 0.07
N THR A 42 4.17 -0.02 1.15
CA THR A 42 4.63 1.17 1.87
C THR A 42 4.88 0.80 3.35
N PRO A 43 6.02 0.15 3.68
CA PRO A 43 6.28 -0.30 5.04
C PRO A 43 6.42 0.85 6.03
N ASN A 44 5.65 0.77 7.11
CA ASN A 44 5.85 1.52 8.35
C ASN A 44 6.41 0.61 9.45
N ILE A 45 6.63 1.16 10.66
CA ILE A 45 7.18 0.39 11.79
C ILE A 45 6.37 -0.88 12.13
N GLN A 46 5.05 -0.86 11.94
CA GLN A 46 4.21 -2.03 12.17
C GLN A 46 4.46 -3.09 11.10
N HIS A 47 4.59 -2.68 9.83
CA HIS A 47 4.88 -3.60 8.74
C HIS A 47 6.24 -4.27 8.97
N VAL A 48 7.26 -3.49 9.30
CA VAL A 48 8.60 -4.01 9.62
C VAL A 48 8.57 -5.00 10.79
N ALA A 49 7.82 -4.68 11.85
CA ALA A 49 7.63 -5.62 12.96
C ALA A 49 6.91 -6.92 12.55
N LEU A 50 5.96 -6.84 11.61
CA LEU A 50 5.24 -7.98 11.06
C LEU A 50 6.12 -8.88 10.18
N LEU A 51 7.03 -8.29 9.39
CA LEU A 51 7.93 -9.06 8.50
C LEU A 51 8.75 -10.11 9.25
N GLY A 52 9.11 -9.86 10.50
CA GLY A 52 9.86 -10.81 11.32
C GLY A 52 9.02 -11.91 11.98
N ARG A 53 7.68 -11.89 11.81
CA ARG A 53 6.74 -12.78 12.50
C ARG A 53 5.76 -13.50 11.57
N ASP A 54 5.50 -12.95 10.40
CA ASP A 54 4.55 -13.48 9.42
C ASP A 54 5.29 -13.84 8.12
N PRO A 55 5.55 -15.15 7.87
CA PRO A 55 6.25 -15.61 6.68
C PRO A 55 5.51 -15.30 5.38
N ALA A 56 4.17 -15.30 5.38
CA ALA A 56 3.39 -14.99 4.19
C ALA A 56 3.50 -13.51 3.83
N PHE A 57 3.46 -12.64 4.85
CA PHE A 57 3.70 -11.21 4.66
C PHE A 57 5.14 -10.92 4.21
N ARG A 58 6.12 -11.66 4.75
CA ARG A 58 7.51 -11.58 4.30
C ARG A 58 7.66 -11.93 2.83
N ALA A 59 7.07 -13.04 2.39
CA ALA A 59 7.10 -13.47 1.00
C ALA A 59 6.48 -12.42 0.05
N ALA A 60 5.43 -11.74 0.48
CA ALA A 60 4.85 -10.63 -0.27
C ALA A 60 5.83 -9.47 -0.47
N TYR A 61 6.61 -9.11 0.55
CA TYR A 61 7.64 -8.07 0.46
C TYR A 61 8.83 -8.48 -0.40
N ASP A 62 9.25 -9.74 -0.32
CA ASP A 62 10.35 -10.27 -1.14
C ASP A 62 10.00 -10.26 -2.63
N ALA A 63 8.72 -10.42 -2.97
CA ALA A 63 8.21 -10.35 -4.33
C ALA A 63 7.71 -8.95 -4.75
N ALA A 64 7.82 -7.94 -3.88
CA ALA A 64 7.30 -6.61 -4.18
C ALA A 64 8.13 -5.93 -5.26
N ALA A 65 7.44 -5.31 -6.23
CA ALA A 65 8.08 -4.57 -7.31
C ALA A 65 8.58 -3.18 -6.86
N ILE A 66 7.86 -2.56 -5.91
CA ILE A 66 8.21 -1.25 -5.36
C ILE A 66 7.98 -1.28 -3.85
N VAL A 67 9.04 -1.00 -3.09
CA VAL A 67 8.97 -0.83 -1.64
C VAL A 67 9.36 0.61 -1.30
N THR A 68 8.44 1.41 -0.76
CA THR A 68 8.74 2.79 -0.35
C THR A 68 9.05 2.87 1.15
N CYS A 69 9.11 4.08 1.73
CA CYS A 69 9.22 4.27 3.18
C CYS A 69 8.00 5.00 3.72
N ASP A 70 7.11 4.29 4.42
CA ASP A 70 5.98 4.91 5.11
C ASP A 70 6.35 5.26 6.55
N GLY A 71 6.56 6.55 6.79
CA GLY A 71 6.90 7.10 8.10
C GLY A 71 8.38 7.43 8.30
N PHE A 72 8.63 8.36 9.22
CA PHE A 72 9.97 8.87 9.50
C PHE A 72 10.95 7.82 10.03
N PRO A 73 10.58 6.89 10.94
CA PRO A 73 11.54 5.92 11.46
C PRO A 73 12.15 5.04 10.36
N VAL A 74 11.32 4.53 9.44
CA VAL A 74 11.78 3.70 8.32
C VAL A 74 12.62 4.53 7.35
N HIS A 75 12.18 5.74 7.02
CA HIS A 75 12.94 6.66 6.15
C HIS A 75 14.32 7.01 6.71
N TYR A 76 14.41 7.39 8.00
CA TYR A 76 15.70 7.76 8.61
C TYR A 76 16.64 6.57 8.71
N TYR A 77 16.11 5.39 9.02
CA TYR A 77 16.90 4.16 9.01
C TYR A 77 17.44 3.84 7.61
N ALA A 78 16.59 3.91 6.59
CA ALA A 78 17.00 3.73 5.19
C ALA A 78 18.10 4.72 4.78
N LYS A 79 17.92 6.01 5.11
CA LYS A 79 18.90 7.06 4.83
C LYS A 79 20.23 6.80 5.53
N TRP A 80 20.21 6.38 6.79
CA TRP A 80 21.42 6.04 7.54
C TRP A 80 22.16 4.84 6.94
N ARG A 81 21.43 3.85 6.42
CA ARG A 81 21.97 2.70 5.68
C ARG A 81 22.41 3.02 4.24
N GLY A 82 22.28 4.28 3.81
CA GLY A 82 22.69 4.74 2.48
C GLY A 82 21.69 4.42 1.37
N CYS A 83 20.47 4.00 1.69
CA CYS A 83 19.43 3.79 0.68
C CYS A 83 18.95 5.13 0.10
N PRO A 84 18.57 5.18 -1.18
CA PRO A 84 18.16 6.42 -1.87
C PRO A 84 16.71 6.81 -1.53
N SER A 85 16.33 6.87 -0.26
CA SER A 85 14.96 7.20 0.16
C SER A 85 14.67 8.71 -0.02
N PRO A 86 13.71 9.12 -0.88
CA PRO A 86 13.44 10.54 -1.17
C PRO A 86 12.69 11.27 -0.05
N GLY A 87 12.31 10.55 1.02
CA GLY A 87 11.51 11.07 2.12
C GLY A 87 10.49 10.06 2.61
N ARG A 88 9.53 10.57 3.39
CA ARG A 88 8.32 9.82 3.75
C ARG A 88 7.40 9.71 2.53
N VAL A 89 7.13 8.49 2.08
CA VAL A 89 6.27 8.16 0.93
C VAL A 89 5.18 7.20 1.38
N THR A 90 3.97 7.72 1.60
CA THR A 90 2.85 6.93 2.16
C THR A 90 1.94 6.36 1.09
N GLY A 91 1.24 5.28 1.41
CA GLY A 91 0.17 4.77 0.56
C GLY A 91 -0.95 5.78 0.30
N CYS A 92 -1.22 6.67 1.28
CA CYS A 92 -2.17 7.77 1.13
C CYS A 92 -1.74 8.76 0.04
N ASP A 93 -0.48 9.18 0.03
CA ASP A 93 0.04 10.14 -0.94
C ASP A 93 0.09 9.53 -2.35
N ILE A 94 0.44 8.24 -2.47
CA ILE A 94 0.44 7.50 -3.74
C ILE A 94 -0.98 7.40 -4.30
N ALA A 95 -1.94 6.93 -3.49
CA ALA A 95 -3.33 6.79 -3.92
C ALA A 95 -3.96 8.15 -4.27
N ALA A 96 -3.67 9.19 -3.48
CA ALA A 96 -4.15 10.55 -3.75
C ALA A 96 -3.57 11.10 -5.06
N GLY A 97 -2.27 10.93 -5.31
CA GLY A 97 -1.64 11.34 -6.57
C GLY A 97 -2.23 10.60 -7.76
N LEU A 98 -2.46 9.29 -7.62
CA LEU A 98 -3.09 8.48 -8.67
C LEU A 98 -4.51 8.97 -8.99
N MET A 99 -5.35 9.16 -7.97
CA MET A 99 -6.75 9.53 -8.15
C MET A 99 -6.95 11.00 -8.54
N ALA A 100 -6.04 11.89 -8.16
CA ALA A 100 -6.07 13.30 -8.55
C ALA A 100 -5.77 13.50 -10.04
N GLU A 101 -4.98 12.61 -10.64
CA GLU A 101 -4.62 12.66 -12.06
C GLU A 101 -5.47 11.72 -12.91
N ALA A 102 -6.79 11.73 -12.69
CA ALA A 102 -7.72 10.78 -13.31
C ALA A 102 -7.66 10.76 -14.85
N GLY A 103 -7.30 11.87 -15.51
CA GLY A 103 -7.10 11.91 -16.96
C GLY A 103 -5.97 11.00 -17.47
N ARG A 104 -5.00 10.64 -16.62
CA ARG A 104 -3.95 9.66 -16.96
C ARG A 104 -4.45 8.21 -16.83
N LEU A 105 -5.65 7.99 -16.30
CA LEU A 105 -6.23 6.67 -16.06
C LEU A 105 -7.22 6.25 -17.15
N GLU A 106 -7.40 7.04 -18.22
CA GLU A 106 -8.32 6.71 -19.32
C GLU A 106 -8.00 5.37 -20.00
N GLY A 107 -6.73 4.96 -20.02
CA GLY A 107 -6.31 3.65 -20.53
C GLY A 107 -6.42 2.51 -19.52
N ALA A 108 -6.72 2.81 -18.25
CA ALA A 108 -6.69 1.84 -17.17
C ALA A 108 -8.07 1.22 -16.88
N ARG A 109 -8.04 0.04 -16.27
CA ARG A 109 -9.20 -0.64 -15.67
C ARG A 109 -8.91 -0.81 -14.18
N LEU A 110 -9.65 -0.10 -13.35
CA LEU A 110 -9.37 0.00 -11.92
C LEU A 110 -10.28 -0.92 -11.12
N PHE A 111 -9.70 -1.67 -10.19
CA PHE A 111 -10.46 -2.48 -9.26
C PHE A 111 -10.12 -2.08 -7.83
N PHE A 112 -11.13 -1.71 -7.05
CA PHE A 112 -10.96 -1.29 -5.66
C PHE A 112 -11.57 -2.32 -4.72
N VAL A 113 -10.73 -2.90 -3.86
CA VAL A 113 -11.19 -3.77 -2.76
C VAL A 113 -11.32 -2.89 -1.52
N LEU A 114 -12.56 -2.65 -1.07
CA LEU A 114 -12.89 -1.67 -0.03
C LEU A 114 -13.47 -2.35 1.21
N ASP A 115 -13.53 -1.63 2.32
CA ASP A 115 -13.99 -2.14 3.62
C ASP A 115 -15.49 -1.89 3.91
N GLN A 116 -16.15 -1.00 3.17
CA GLN A 116 -17.53 -0.58 3.46
C GLN A 116 -18.26 0.09 2.27
N GLU A 117 -19.59 0.04 2.29
CA GLU A 117 -20.47 0.58 1.25
C GLU A 117 -20.37 2.10 1.04
N ALA A 118 -20.13 2.86 2.12
CA ALA A 118 -19.94 4.30 2.02
C ALA A 118 -18.75 4.65 1.12
N SER A 119 -17.70 3.81 1.12
CA SER A 119 -16.51 4.00 0.28
C SER A 119 -16.78 3.66 -1.17
N VAL A 120 -17.57 2.61 -1.44
CA VAL A 120 -18.04 2.30 -2.80
C VAL A 120 -18.87 3.44 -3.36
N THR A 121 -19.78 4.01 -2.56
CA THR A 121 -20.64 5.12 -2.98
C THR A 121 -19.83 6.35 -3.36
N ALA A 122 -18.91 6.77 -2.49
CA ALA A 122 -18.05 7.92 -2.76
C ALA A 122 -17.11 7.68 -3.95
N LEU A 123 -16.62 6.45 -4.13
CA LEU A 123 -15.77 6.09 -5.26
C LEU A 123 -16.55 6.14 -6.59
N ARG A 124 -17.81 5.69 -6.62
CA ARG A 124 -18.67 5.81 -7.80
C ARG A 124 -18.91 7.28 -8.18
N GLN A 125 -19.12 8.15 -7.20
CA GLN A 125 -19.24 9.59 -7.44
C GLN A 125 -17.93 10.21 -7.96
N TRP A 126 -16.79 9.76 -7.48
CA TRP A 126 -15.49 10.15 -8.04
C TRP A 126 -15.34 9.66 -9.48
N ALA A 127 -15.66 8.41 -9.78
CA ALA A 127 -15.57 7.82 -11.12
C ALA A 127 -16.49 8.55 -12.13
N ALA A 128 -17.72 8.86 -11.73
CA ALA A 128 -18.66 9.61 -12.57
C ALA A 128 -18.16 11.03 -12.88
N ARG A 129 -17.60 11.74 -11.89
CA ARG A 129 -17.05 13.09 -12.07
C ARG A 129 -15.78 13.13 -12.93
N THR A 130 -15.09 12.00 -13.03
CA THR A 130 -13.81 11.88 -13.76
C THR A 130 -13.93 11.16 -15.09
N GLY A 131 -15.14 10.70 -15.48
CA GLY A 131 -15.35 9.96 -16.73
C GLY A 131 -14.80 8.53 -16.71
N LEU A 132 -14.64 7.93 -15.53
CA LEU A 132 -14.09 6.58 -15.31
C LEU A 132 -15.14 5.54 -14.87
N ASP A 133 -16.42 5.89 -14.89
CA ASP A 133 -17.54 5.05 -14.43
C ASP A 133 -17.57 3.67 -15.10
N GLY A 134 -17.31 3.58 -16.40
CA GLY A 134 -17.24 2.31 -17.14
C GLY A 134 -15.95 1.50 -16.93
N ARG A 135 -15.02 1.98 -16.10
CA ARG A 135 -13.66 1.41 -15.92
C ARG A 135 -13.35 1.03 -14.48
N VAL A 136 -14.22 1.38 -13.55
CA VAL A 136 -14.04 1.17 -12.11
C VAL A 136 -14.95 0.04 -11.63
N ALA A 137 -14.34 -1.03 -11.13
CA ALA A 137 -15.03 -2.08 -10.39
C ALA A 137 -14.67 -2.02 -8.90
N THR A 138 -15.55 -2.58 -8.07
CA THR A 138 -15.39 -2.59 -6.61
C THR A 138 -15.82 -3.92 -6.02
N ALA A 139 -15.14 -4.35 -4.95
CA ALA A 139 -15.61 -5.44 -4.09
C ALA A 139 -15.46 -5.06 -2.62
N ILE A 140 -16.41 -5.49 -1.80
CA ILE A 140 -16.31 -5.47 -0.34
C ILE A 140 -16.28 -6.92 0.12
N PRO A 141 -15.10 -7.51 0.38
CA PRO A 141 -15.04 -8.87 0.87
C PRO A 141 -15.57 -8.94 2.30
N PRO A 142 -16.17 -10.07 2.71
CA PRO A 142 -16.66 -10.23 4.07
C PRO A 142 -15.50 -10.17 5.08
N PHE A 143 -15.83 -9.84 6.33
CA PHE A 143 -14.82 -9.82 7.39
C PHE A 143 -14.16 -11.19 7.55
N GLY A 144 -12.84 -11.23 7.47
CA GLY A 144 -12.07 -12.48 7.60
C GLY A 144 -11.96 -13.28 6.30
N PHE A 145 -12.31 -12.71 5.13
CA PHE A 145 -12.20 -13.38 3.83
C PHE A 145 -10.81 -13.99 3.58
N GLU A 146 -9.76 -13.39 4.15
CA GLU A 146 -8.38 -13.86 3.99
C GLU A 146 -8.15 -15.28 4.55
N ARG A 147 -9.07 -15.78 5.37
CA ARG A 147 -9.04 -17.11 5.99
C ARG A 147 -9.80 -18.16 5.19
N ASP A 148 -10.55 -17.72 4.17
CA ASP A 148 -11.36 -18.58 3.33
C ASP A 148 -10.79 -18.59 1.89
N PRO A 149 -10.15 -19.70 1.48
CA PRO A 149 -9.61 -19.83 0.14
C PRO A 149 -10.65 -19.70 -0.97
N ALA A 150 -11.92 -20.05 -0.74
CA ALA A 150 -12.97 -19.92 -1.74
C ALA A 150 -13.34 -18.45 -1.97
N LEU A 151 -13.46 -17.67 -0.90
CA LEU A 151 -13.70 -16.23 -0.98
C LEU A 151 -12.52 -15.49 -1.64
N CYS A 152 -11.29 -15.88 -1.30
CA CYS A 152 -10.11 -15.32 -1.94
C CYS A 152 -10.05 -15.66 -3.43
N ARG A 153 -10.34 -16.91 -3.82
CA ARG A 153 -10.41 -17.31 -5.23
C ARG A 153 -11.47 -16.51 -5.98
N ALA A 154 -12.69 -16.43 -5.46
CA ALA A 154 -13.77 -15.65 -6.07
C ALA A 154 -13.40 -14.17 -6.26
N LEU A 155 -12.69 -13.56 -5.29
CA LEU A 155 -12.18 -12.20 -5.42
C LEU A 155 -11.12 -12.10 -6.53
N ALA A 156 -10.18 -13.04 -6.60
CA ALA A 156 -9.14 -13.04 -7.62
C ALA A 156 -9.74 -13.21 -9.03
N ASP A 157 -10.72 -14.10 -9.18
CA ASP A 157 -11.45 -14.32 -10.43
C ASP A 157 -12.21 -13.06 -10.86
N ALA A 158 -12.93 -12.40 -9.94
CA ALA A 158 -13.60 -11.14 -10.24
C ALA A 158 -12.62 -10.04 -10.69
N ILE A 159 -11.44 -9.95 -10.08
CA ILE A 159 -10.38 -9.01 -10.48
C ILE A 159 -9.86 -9.34 -11.88
N ARG A 160 -9.68 -10.63 -12.19
CA ARG A 160 -9.22 -11.11 -13.50
C ARG A 160 -10.26 -10.89 -14.60
N ASP A 161 -11.51 -11.28 -14.37
CA ASP A 161 -12.61 -11.16 -15.33
C ASP A 161 -12.90 -9.69 -15.67
N HIS A 162 -12.71 -8.81 -14.70
CA HIS A 162 -12.75 -7.37 -14.94
C HIS A 162 -11.63 -6.88 -15.88
N GLY A 163 -10.56 -7.65 -16.11
CA GLY A 163 -9.42 -7.21 -16.92
C GLY A 163 -8.62 -6.09 -16.23
N THR A 164 -8.52 -6.15 -14.91
CA THR A 164 -7.92 -5.10 -14.08
C THR A 164 -6.47 -4.82 -14.47
N THR A 165 -6.11 -3.56 -14.67
CA THR A 165 -4.72 -3.12 -14.88
C THR A 165 -4.15 -2.41 -13.65
N ILE A 166 -5.00 -1.86 -12.80
CA ILE A 166 -4.63 -1.26 -11.52
C ILE A 166 -5.58 -1.78 -10.42
N LEU A 167 -5.04 -2.58 -9.52
CA LEU A 167 -5.72 -3.09 -8.34
C LEU A 167 -5.37 -2.21 -7.13
N VAL A 168 -6.37 -1.72 -6.40
CA VAL A 168 -6.20 -0.94 -5.17
C VAL A 168 -6.81 -1.70 -4.00
N MET A 169 -5.97 -2.14 -3.08
CA MET A 169 -6.35 -2.94 -1.91
C MET A 169 -6.49 -2.06 -0.66
N GLY A 170 -7.73 -1.80 -0.27
CA GLY A 170 -8.11 -0.98 0.88
C GLY A 170 -8.41 -1.74 2.18
N VAL A 171 -8.21 -3.05 2.22
CA VAL A 171 -8.55 -3.90 3.40
C VAL A 171 -7.48 -3.95 4.49
N GLY A 172 -6.31 -3.36 4.23
CA GLY A 172 -5.22 -3.15 5.18
C GLY A 172 -4.24 -4.33 5.33
N ALA A 173 -3.09 -4.04 5.93
CA ALA A 173 -2.04 -5.02 6.17
C ALA A 173 -2.34 -5.93 7.38
N PRO A 174 -1.93 -7.21 7.34
CA PRO A 174 -1.20 -7.89 6.26
C PRO A 174 -2.09 -8.43 5.13
N LYS A 175 -3.41 -8.30 5.26
CA LYS A 175 -4.39 -8.99 4.41
C LYS A 175 -4.23 -8.66 2.93
N SER A 176 -4.04 -7.37 2.61
CA SER A 176 -3.87 -6.91 1.24
C SER A 176 -2.65 -7.55 0.58
N GLU A 177 -1.48 -7.45 1.21
CA GLU A 177 -0.22 -7.91 0.67
C GLU A 177 -0.18 -9.44 0.55
N VAL A 178 -0.66 -10.15 1.58
CA VAL A 178 -0.73 -11.61 1.60
C VAL A 178 -1.69 -12.12 0.53
N PHE A 179 -2.86 -11.49 0.36
CA PHE A 179 -3.81 -11.85 -0.71
C PHE A 179 -3.17 -11.66 -2.09
N VAL A 180 -2.62 -10.48 -2.36
CA VAL A 180 -2.04 -10.17 -3.68
C VAL A 180 -0.91 -11.12 -4.01
N HIS A 181 -0.02 -11.41 -3.05
CA HIS A 181 1.08 -12.33 -3.27
C HIS A 181 0.61 -13.78 -3.42
N GLY A 182 -0.27 -14.25 -2.53
CA GLY A 182 -0.74 -15.65 -2.52
C GLY A 182 -1.59 -16.01 -3.75
N TYR A 183 -2.23 -15.03 -4.38
CA TYR A 183 -3.05 -15.21 -5.58
C TYR A 183 -2.44 -14.54 -6.81
N ARG A 184 -1.14 -14.22 -6.80
CA ARG A 184 -0.49 -13.47 -7.89
C ARG A 184 -0.62 -14.13 -9.27
N ASP A 185 -0.58 -15.46 -9.33
CA ASP A 185 -0.76 -16.23 -10.57
C ASP A 185 -2.23 -16.27 -10.99
N SER A 186 -3.13 -16.02 -10.04
CA SER A 186 -4.55 -15.89 -10.28
C SER A 186 -5.00 -14.48 -10.69
N LEU A 187 -4.11 -13.49 -10.62
CA LEU A 187 -4.41 -12.11 -10.95
C LEU A 187 -3.97 -11.79 -12.39
N PRO A 188 -4.57 -10.78 -13.04
CA PRO A 188 -4.09 -10.29 -14.33
C PRO A 188 -2.75 -9.54 -14.16
N ASP A 189 -2.05 -9.32 -15.27
CA ASP A 189 -0.88 -8.45 -15.33
C ASP A 189 -1.27 -7.01 -14.94
N CYS A 190 -1.06 -6.66 -13.67
CA CYS A 190 -1.55 -5.40 -13.12
C CYS A 190 -0.61 -4.83 -12.06
N TRP A 191 -0.74 -3.53 -11.81
CA TRP A 191 -0.16 -2.91 -10.62
C TRP A 191 -1.10 -3.12 -9.43
N ALA A 192 -0.57 -3.60 -8.31
CA ALA A 192 -1.34 -3.78 -7.08
C ALA A 192 -0.85 -2.83 -5.99
N LEU A 193 -1.70 -1.90 -5.59
CA LEU A 193 -1.44 -0.89 -4.55
C LEU A 193 -2.06 -1.33 -3.23
N CYS A 194 -1.24 -1.74 -2.26
CA CYS A 194 -1.71 -2.06 -0.91
C CYS A 194 -1.65 -0.83 -0.01
N VAL A 195 -2.74 -0.05 0.02
CA VAL A 195 -2.77 1.30 0.61
C VAL A 195 -3.77 1.48 1.75
N GLY A 196 -4.52 0.44 2.10
CA GLY A 196 -5.46 0.46 3.23
C GLY A 196 -6.47 1.62 3.14
N GLN A 197 -6.60 2.40 4.20
CA GLN A 197 -7.59 3.47 4.30
C GLN A 197 -7.29 4.71 3.42
N ALA A 198 -6.24 4.69 2.60
CA ALA A 198 -5.86 5.79 1.72
C ALA A 198 -7.02 6.28 0.83
N VAL A 199 -7.75 5.35 0.21
CA VAL A 199 -8.87 5.67 -0.68
C VAL A 199 -9.97 6.41 0.09
N ARG A 200 -10.28 5.98 1.32
CA ARG A 200 -11.26 6.65 2.18
C ARG A 200 -10.85 8.07 2.56
N MET A 201 -9.57 8.28 2.80
CA MET A 201 -9.03 9.62 3.12
C MET A 201 -9.18 10.54 1.92
N TYR A 202 -8.79 10.07 0.72
CA TYR A 202 -8.91 10.84 -0.51
C TYR A 202 -10.38 11.19 -0.82
N LEU A 203 -11.29 10.24 -0.63
CA LEU A 203 -12.73 10.45 -0.84
C LEU A 203 -13.41 11.32 0.23
N GLY A 204 -12.66 11.86 1.20
CA GLY A 204 -13.19 12.73 2.24
C GLY A 204 -14.01 12.02 3.33
N LEU A 205 -13.98 10.68 3.37
CA LEU A 205 -14.73 9.87 4.34
C LEU A 205 -14.02 9.72 5.70
N THR A 206 -12.79 10.23 5.80
CA THR A 206 -12.04 10.25 7.05
C THR A 206 -11.76 11.70 7.42
N PRO A 207 -12.06 12.13 8.66
CA PRO A 207 -11.71 13.47 9.12
C PRO A 207 -10.21 13.70 8.91
N HIS A 208 -9.86 14.75 8.18
CA HIS A 208 -8.46 15.13 8.04
C HIS A 208 -7.95 15.63 9.40
N PRO A 209 -6.74 15.24 9.83
CA PRO A 209 -6.11 15.92 10.95
C PRO A 209 -5.98 17.42 10.59
N PRO A 210 -6.23 18.35 11.53
CA PRO A 210 -6.13 19.79 11.27
C PRO A 210 -4.80 20.15 10.59
N GLY A 211 -4.81 21.14 9.68
CA GLY A 211 -3.63 21.46 8.85
C GLY A 211 -2.33 21.72 9.64
N MET A 212 -2.45 22.27 10.86
CA MET A 212 -1.32 22.45 11.79
C MET A 212 -0.70 21.12 12.27
N VAL A 213 -1.52 20.08 12.47
CA VAL A 213 -1.08 18.75 12.90
C VAL A 213 -0.32 18.03 11.77
N LYS A 214 -0.75 18.21 10.52
CA LYS A 214 -0.04 17.70 9.34
C LYS A 214 1.28 18.45 9.11
N ALA A 215 1.27 19.78 9.24
CA ALA A 215 2.47 20.62 9.11
C ALA A 215 3.54 20.31 10.16
N LEU A 216 3.13 19.93 11.37
CA LEU A 216 4.04 19.55 12.46
C LEU A 216 4.44 18.06 12.45
N ASN A 217 4.00 17.27 11.46
CA ASN A 217 4.13 15.81 11.45
C ASN A 217 3.59 15.15 12.74
N LEU A 218 2.56 15.73 13.37
CA LEU A 218 1.94 15.27 14.62
C LEU A 218 0.69 14.40 14.37
N GLU A 219 0.50 13.89 13.15
CA GLU A 219 -0.63 13.02 12.82
C GLU A 219 -0.65 11.74 13.68
N TRP A 220 0.52 11.26 14.09
CA TRP A 220 0.67 10.16 15.06
C TRP A 220 0.09 10.54 16.44
N LEU A 221 0.31 11.78 16.90
CA LEU A 221 -0.22 12.28 18.17
C LEU A 221 -1.74 12.46 18.11
N TRP A 222 -2.29 12.94 16.99
CA TRP A 222 -3.75 13.07 16.81
C TRP A 222 -4.48 11.72 16.82
N ARG A 223 -3.90 10.68 16.22
CA ARG A 223 -4.43 9.31 16.28
C ARG A 223 -4.35 8.71 17.69
N ILE A 224 -3.31 9.05 18.46
CA ILE A 224 -3.19 8.65 19.87
C ILE A 224 -4.29 9.29 20.72
N VAL A 225 -4.65 10.55 20.45
CA VAL A 225 -5.72 11.25 21.18
C VAL A 225 -7.10 10.64 20.88
N LEU A 226 -7.34 10.14 19.66
CA LEU A 226 -8.63 9.56 19.29
C LEU A 226 -8.86 8.14 19.82
N GLU A 227 -7.82 7.31 20.02
CA GLU A 227 -7.95 5.93 20.53
C GLU A 227 -6.76 5.48 21.43
N PRO A 228 -6.56 6.10 22.61
CA PRO A 228 -5.33 5.97 23.40
C PRO A 228 -5.02 4.54 23.87
N LYS A 229 -6.02 3.77 24.33
CA LYS A 229 -5.79 2.41 24.83
C LYS A 229 -5.43 1.40 23.73
N ARG A 230 -6.05 1.51 22.55
CA ARG A 230 -5.77 0.63 21.40
C ARG A 230 -4.43 0.96 20.74
N MET A 231 -4.07 2.24 20.73
CA MET A 231 -2.81 2.73 20.14
C MET A 231 -1.59 2.39 21.00
N LEU A 232 -1.65 2.52 22.34
CA LEU A 232 -0.47 2.28 23.21
C LEU A 232 0.05 0.84 23.16
N ALA A 233 -0.83 -0.17 23.29
CA ALA A 233 -0.42 -1.58 23.26
C ALA A 233 0.19 -1.99 21.91
N ARG A 234 -0.39 -1.45 20.82
CA ARG A 234 0.07 -1.68 19.45
C ARG A 234 1.36 -0.92 19.13
N TYR A 235 1.57 0.25 19.74
CA TYR A 235 2.79 1.04 19.55
C TYR A 235 3.99 0.40 20.23
N VAL A 236 3.87 -0.04 21.49
CA VAL A 236 4.99 -0.70 22.21
C VAL A 236 5.43 -1.97 21.48
N THR A 237 4.46 -2.78 21.03
CA THR A 237 4.76 -4.02 20.29
C THR A 237 5.36 -3.75 18.90
N SER A 238 4.87 -2.74 18.19
CA SER A 238 5.41 -2.36 16.86
C SER A 238 6.78 -1.71 16.97
N VAL A 239 7.01 -0.84 17.95
CA VAL A 239 8.33 -0.21 18.20
C VAL A 239 9.33 -1.25 18.65
N GLY A 240 8.99 -2.12 19.60
CA GLY A 240 9.87 -3.21 20.02
C GLY A 240 10.22 -4.16 18.86
N GLY A 241 9.22 -4.52 18.04
CA GLY A 241 9.44 -5.31 16.83
C GLY A 241 10.31 -4.62 15.79
N PHE A 242 10.11 -3.31 15.57
CA PHE A 242 10.94 -2.50 14.68
C PHE A 242 12.39 -2.40 15.16
N LEU A 243 12.61 -2.12 16.45
CA LEU A 243 13.96 -2.06 17.02
C LEU A 243 14.67 -3.42 16.93
N LEU A 244 13.97 -4.52 17.20
CA LEU A 244 14.52 -5.86 17.01
C LEU A 244 14.89 -6.12 15.55
N ALA A 245 14.04 -5.70 14.60
CA ALA A 245 14.33 -5.80 13.17
C ALA A 245 15.55 -4.96 12.79
N VAL A 246 15.72 -3.76 13.35
CA VAL A 246 16.90 -2.91 13.16
C VAL A 246 18.17 -3.58 13.68
N ILE A 247 18.14 -4.19 14.86
CA ILE A 247 19.29 -4.91 15.42
C ILE A 247 19.66 -6.10 14.53
N ARG A 248 18.67 -6.87 14.07
CA ARG A 248 18.89 -7.99 13.15
C ARG A 248 19.48 -7.52 11.82
N ASP A 249 18.94 -6.46 11.25
CA ASP A 249 19.42 -5.91 9.98
C ASP A 249 20.83 -5.32 10.08
N LEU A 250 21.29 -4.94 11.28
CA LEU A 250 22.67 -4.48 11.51
C LEU A 250 23.67 -5.60 11.77
N THR A 251 23.18 -6.78 12.12
CA THR A 251 24.01 -7.95 12.43
C THR A 251 24.14 -8.91 11.26
N HIS A 252 23.49 -8.60 10.13
CA HIS A 252 23.53 -9.29 8.85
C HIS A 252 23.98 -8.33 7.75
#